data_AF-A0A2P4SVF3-F1
#
_entry.id   AF-A0A2P4SVF3-F1
#
_cell.length_a   1.000
_cell.length_b   1.000
_cell.length_c   1.000
_cell.angle_alpha   90.00
_cell.angle_beta   90.00
_cell.angle_gamma   90.00
#
_symmetry.space_group_name_H-M   'P 1'
#
loop_
_entity.id
_entity.type
_entity.pdbx_description
1 polymer ?
#
loop_
_entity_poly.entity_id
_entity_poly.type
_entity_poly.pdbx_seq_one_letter_code
_entity_poly.pdbx_strand_id
1 'polypeptide(L)'
;MCRWVSSALLLLHTALSEAQDIHLHLMPLRRPLEDIERTDFSKVQPLLLPLLHAVCLTWVTSKHYSQPARIVVLLQEICNLLIQQALVYLSPEDLLKGEMEESMSKVQMVLSILNGFKETFEDRREELHTYYKPDQEVKEWNFHARMVFARLDSFLKRLEMVEQAQLPVWTTVLIVFCQCYNLCASPLTLKDLLANALDLKKLEKIEFSGFKGKALSQQVLDMHEEFQEAYKVFAEQTYDCLDLTNVQKVEDIDRRLGTVFIQAFDDASDLEHTFKLLEMFGSLLERPVIAADAAGKYPDLVRMFSSALSDARLIYSRHVQAELELGE
;
A
#
# COMPACT_ATOMS: atom_id res chain seq x y z
N MET A 1 6.34 0.80 -61.16
CA MET A 1 6.86 -0.16 -60.17
C MET A 1 8.17 0.29 -59.49
N CYS A 2 9.17 0.83 -60.21
CA CYS A 2 10.50 1.09 -59.61
C CYS A 2 10.57 2.16 -58.50
N ARG A 3 9.71 3.20 -58.51
CA ARG A 3 9.71 4.23 -57.45
C ARG A 3 9.21 3.72 -56.10
N TRP A 4 8.23 2.81 -56.10
CA TRP A 4 7.71 2.19 -54.87
C TRP A 4 8.70 1.19 -54.26
N VAL A 5 9.36 0.39 -55.11
CA VAL A 5 10.41 -0.54 -54.67
C VAL A 5 11.63 0.22 -54.13
N SER A 6 12.04 1.31 -54.79
CA SER A 6 13.12 2.17 -54.30
C SER A 6 12.75 2.91 -53.00
N SER A 7 11.51 3.38 -52.89
CA SER A 7 11.00 3.99 -51.65
C SER A 7 10.89 2.97 -50.51
N ALA A 8 10.46 1.74 -50.79
CA ALA A 8 10.36 0.67 -49.80
C ALA A 8 11.75 0.17 -49.36
N LEU A 9 12.71 0.05 -50.29
CA LEU A 9 14.12 -0.25 -49.98
C LEU A 9 14.76 0.86 -49.14
N LEU A 10 14.46 2.12 -49.45
CA LEU A 10 14.93 3.26 -48.66
C LEU A 10 14.34 3.22 -47.25
N LEU A 11 13.03 2.95 -47.10
CA LEU A 11 12.37 2.81 -45.80
C LEU A 11 12.93 1.65 -44.97
N LEU A 12 13.19 0.50 -45.62
CA LEU A 12 13.83 -0.66 -44.97
C LEU A 12 15.26 -0.35 -44.54
N HIS A 13 16.04 0.32 -45.38
CA HIS A 13 17.41 0.70 -45.04
C HIS A 13 17.43 1.74 -43.91
N THR A 14 16.50 2.70 -43.89
CA THR A 14 16.37 3.66 -42.79
C THR A 14 15.92 3.00 -41.50
N ALA A 15 14.96 2.08 -41.55
CA ALA A 15 14.48 1.35 -40.36
C ALA A 15 15.56 0.41 -39.79
N LEU A 16 16.35 -0.24 -40.65
CA LEU A 16 17.48 -1.07 -40.24
C LEU A 16 18.59 -0.22 -39.60
N SER A 17 18.95 0.90 -40.23
CA SER A 17 19.94 1.84 -39.69
C SER A 17 19.50 2.41 -38.34
N GLU A 18 18.21 2.74 -38.20
CA GLU A 18 17.64 3.19 -36.93
C GLU A 18 17.68 2.10 -35.85
N ALA A 19 17.28 0.86 -36.17
CA ALA A 19 17.32 -0.24 -35.21
C ALA A 19 18.75 -0.58 -34.75
N GLN A 20 19.73 -0.53 -35.66
CA GLN A 20 21.14 -0.75 -35.34
C GLN A 20 21.72 0.35 -34.44
N ASP A 21 21.41 1.62 -34.73
CA ASP A 21 21.79 2.77 -33.90
C ASP A 21 21.21 2.64 -32.48
N ILE A 22 19.89 2.41 -32.38
CA ILE A 22 19.20 2.23 -31.10
C ILE A 22 19.81 1.07 -30.31
N HIS A 23 20.04 -0.08 -30.95
CA HIS A 23 20.62 -1.24 -30.28
C HIS A 23 22.03 -0.94 -29.74
N LEU A 24 22.89 -0.34 -30.56
CA LEU A 24 24.26 0.00 -30.18
C LEU A 24 24.31 0.93 -28.95
N HIS A 25 23.42 1.93 -28.91
CA HIS A 25 23.43 2.95 -27.86
C HIS A 25 22.62 2.59 -26.62
N LEU A 26 21.71 1.63 -26.70
CA LEU A 26 21.01 1.07 -25.53
C LEU A 26 21.76 -0.11 -24.89
N MET A 27 22.63 -0.81 -25.63
CA MET A 27 23.40 -1.94 -25.09
C MET A 27 24.17 -1.61 -23.79
N PRO A 28 24.80 -0.42 -23.63
CA PRO A 28 25.50 -0.06 -22.40
C PRO A 28 24.60 0.00 -21.14
N LEU A 29 23.29 0.24 -21.30
CA LEU A 29 22.34 0.29 -20.18
C LEU A 29 22.02 -1.08 -19.60
N ARG A 30 22.28 -2.15 -20.35
CA ARG A 30 21.94 -3.51 -19.93
C ARG A 30 22.60 -3.90 -18.61
N ARG A 31 23.90 -3.67 -18.47
CA ARG A 31 24.62 -4.03 -17.23
C ARG A 31 24.14 -3.24 -16.02
N PRO A 32 24.09 -1.89 -16.06
CA PRO A 32 23.51 -1.11 -14.96
C PRO A 32 22.11 -1.56 -14.53
N LEU A 33 21.24 -1.88 -15.49
CA LEU A 33 19.88 -2.36 -15.19
C LEU A 33 19.89 -3.77 -14.55
N GLU A 34 20.69 -4.70 -15.09
CA GLU A 34 20.84 -6.04 -14.49
C GLU A 34 21.46 -5.98 -13.08
N ASP A 35 22.42 -5.07 -12.86
CA ASP A 35 23.07 -4.87 -11.56
C ASP A 35 22.05 -4.34 -10.55
N ILE A 36 21.22 -3.38 -10.95
CA ILE A 36 20.11 -2.89 -10.12
C ILE A 36 19.12 -4.01 -9.83
N GLU A 37 18.72 -4.81 -10.83
CA GLU A 37 17.77 -5.92 -10.66
C GLU A 37 18.24 -6.98 -9.66
N ARG A 38 19.54 -7.26 -9.61
CA ARG A 38 20.13 -8.33 -8.76
C ARG A 38 20.56 -7.85 -7.38
N THR A 39 20.70 -6.55 -7.18
CA THR A 39 21.21 -5.98 -5.92
C THR A 39 20.09 -5.90 -4.89
N ASP A 40 20.42 -6.13 -3.61
CA ASP A 40 19.48 -5.85 -2.51
C ASP A 40 19.02 -4.38 -2.59
N PHE A 41 17.71 -4.15 -2.52
CA PHE A 41 17.18 -2.80 -2.71
C PHE A 41 17.82 -1.74 -1.80
N SER A 42 18.14 -2.09 -0.55
CA SER A 42 18.83 -1.20 0.41
C SER A 42 20.23 -0.74 -0.02
N LYS A 43 20.80 -1.33 -1.09
CA LYS A 43 22.12 -1.00 -1.65
C LYS A 43 22.05 -0.46 -3.08
N VAL A 44 20.84 -0.17 -3.59
CA VAL A 44 20.66 0.30 -4.98
C VAL A 44 21.10 1.75 -5.18
N GLN A 45 21.04 2.60 -4.16
CA GLN A 45 21.36 4.03 -4.24
C GLN A 45 22.66 4.38 -5.01
N PRO A 46 23.84 3.78 -4.72
CA PRO A 46 25.08 4.06 -5.46
C PRO A 46 25.04 3.67 -6.95
N LEU A 47 24.10 2.84 -7.39
CA LEU A 47 23.97 2.41 -8.79
C LEU A 47 23.12 3.38 -9.63
N LEU A 48 22.35 4.26 -9.00
CA LEU A 48 21.43 5.18 -9.68
C LEU A 48 22.17 6.24 -10.52
N LEU A 49 23.26 6.81 -9.99
CA LEU A 49 24.05 7.80 -10.71
C LEU A 49 24.74 7.20 -11.96
N PRO A 50 25.45 6.05 -11.89
CA PRO A 50 25.96 5.37 -13.08
C PRO A 50 24.89 5.04 -14.13
N LEU A 51 23.70 4.62 -13.69
CA LEU A 51 22.58 4.35 -14.60
C LEU A 51 22.15 5.62 -15.35
N LEU A 52 21.88 6.72 -14.63
CA LEU A 52 21.44 7.97 -15.24
C LEU A 52 22.52 8.59 -16.14
N HIS A 53 23.80 8.44 -15.77
CA HIS A 53 24.92 8.81 -16.64
C HIS A 53 24.87 8.07 -17.97
N ALA A 54 24.63 6.75 -17.95
CA ALA A 54 24.47 5.97 -19.17
C ALA A 54 23.24 6.40 -19.99
N VAL A 55 22.13 6.77 -19.35
CA VAL A 55 20.94 7.32 -20.03
C VAL A 55 21.26 8.64 -20.73
N CYS A 56 21.98 9.55 -20.07
CA CYS A 56 22.46 10.80 -20.67
C CYS A 56 23.38 10.53 -21.86
N LEU A 57 24.32 9.58 -21.74
CA LEU A 57 25.18 9.18 -22.86
C LEU A 57 24.37 8.63 -24.03
N THR A 58 23.38 7.77 -23.80
CA THR A 58 22.47 7.30 -24.85
C THR A 58 21.79 8.47 -25.55
N TRP A 59 21.31 9.46 -24.78
CA TRP A 59 20.69 10.67 -25.33
C TRP A 59 21.65 11.52 -26.17
N VAL A 60 22.91 11.67 -25.77
CA VAL A 60 23.88 12.50 -26.52
C VAL A 60 24.42 11.77 -27.76
N THR A 61 24.58 10.45 -27.68
CA THR A 61 25.31 9.68 -28.69
C THR A 61 24.44 9.06 -29.78
N SER A 62 23.20 8.67 -29.47
CA SER A 62 22.30 8.06 -30.47
C SER A 62 21.64 9.12 -31.34
N LYS A 63 21.68 8.99 -32.66
CA LYS A 63 20.97 9.93 -33.53
C LYS A 63 19.46 9.72 -33.50
N HIS A 64 19.02 8.47 -33.35
CA HIS A 64 17.62 8.09 -33.49
C HIS A 64 16.89 7.97 -32.15
N TYR A 65 17.60 7.73 -31.04
CA TYR A 65 17.02 7.60 -29.71
C TYR A 65 16.90 8.93 -28.97
N SER A 66 17.55 10.02 -29.42
CA SER A 66 17.39 11.37 -28.86
C SER A 66 16.04 12.02 -29.18
N GLN A 67 14.96 11.31 -28.86
CA GLN A 67 13.58 11.74 -29.00
C GLN A 67 12.96 11.79 -27.59
N PRO A 68 12.38 12.93 -27.16
CA PRO A 68 11.79 13.07 -25.83
C PRO A 68 10.87 11.90 -25.45
N ALA A 69 10.01 11.47 -26.36
CA ALA A 69 9.09 10.35 -26.14
C ALA A 69 9.80 9.03 -25.81
N ARG A 70 10.97 8.75 -26.41
CA ARG A 70 11.71 7.50 -26.19
C ARG A 70 12.44 7.49 -24.85
N ILE A 71 13.08 8.60 -24.49
CA ILE A 71 13.73 8.75 -23.19
C ILE A 71 12.72 8.75 -22.04
N VAL A 72 11.57 9.41 -22.22
CA VAL A 72 10.51 9.38 -21.21
C VAL A 72 10.08 7.94 -20.93
N VAL A 73 9.84 7.13 -21.97
CA VAL A 73 9.49 5.70 -21.80
C VAL A 73 10.60 4.94 -21.10
N LEU A 74 11.87 5.12 -21.50
CA LEU A 74 13.00 4.45 -20.83
C LEU A 74 13.08 4.79 -19.33
N LEU A 75 12.94 6.08 -18.98
CA LEU A 75 12.97 6.52 -17.60
C LEU A 75 11.74 6.05 -16.82
N GLN A 76 10.57 5.95 -17.45
CA GLN A 76 9.38 5.34 -16.87
C GLN A 76 9.61 3.86 -16.57
N GLU A 77 10.25 3.11 -17.47
CA GLU A 77 10.60 1.70 -17.21
C GLU A 77 11.63 1.54 -16.10
N ILE A 78 12.59 2.47 -15.97
CA ILE A 78 13.49 2.53 -14.82
C ILE A 78 12.69 2.79 -13.52
N CYS A 79 11.74 3.74 -13.54
CA CYS A 79 10.86 3.96 -12.39
C CYS A 79 10.07 2.70 -12.05
N ASN A 80 9.55 1.99 -13.04
CA ASN A 80 8.80 0.75 -12.84
C ASN A 80 9.67 -0.33 -12.19
N LEU A 81 10.92 -0.51 -12.66
CA LEU A 81 11.88 -1.44 -12.06
C LEU A 81 12.17 -1.10 -10.59
N LEU A 82 12.40 0.18 -10.29
CA LEU A 82 12.66 0.63 -8.91
C LEU A 82 11.44 0.44 -8.00
N ILE A 83 10.23 0.72 -8.50
CA ILE A 83 8.99 0.46 -7.76
C ILE A 83 8.82 -1.04 -7.50
N GLN A 84 9.06 -1.90 -8.50
CA GLN A 84 8.97 -3.35 -8.35
C GLN A 84 9.93 -3.86 -7.27
N GLN A 85 11.19 -3.42 -7.29
CA GLN A 85 12.13 -3.82 -6.24
C GLN A 85 11.78 -3.28 -4.86
N ALA A 86 11.30 -2.04 -4.79
CA ALA A 86 10.82 -1.46 -3.54
C ALA A 86 9.66 -2.28 -2.95
N LEU A 87 8.74 -2.76 -3.79
CA LEU A 87 7.63 -3.61 -3.36
C LEU A 87 8.12 -4.98 -2.86
N VAL A 88 9.08 -5.60 -3.55
CA VAL A 88 9.69 -6.86 -3.08
C VAL A 88 10.40 -6.66 -1.74
N TYR A 89 11.11 -5.54 -1.57
CA TYR A 89 11.81 -5.20 -0.33
C TYR A 89 10.83 -4.89 0.83
N LEU A 90 9.71 -4.26 0.52
CA LEU A 90 8.61 -3.96 1.45
C LEU A 90 7.65 -5.14 1.63
N SER A 91 8.09 -6.38 1.40
CA SER A 91 7.31 -7.62 1.51
C SER A 91 6.14 -7.49 2.51
N PRO A 92 4.88 -7.64 2.04
CA PRO A 92 3.71 -7.49 2.90
C PRO A 92 3.75 -8.42 4.11
N GLU A 93 4.32 -9.62 3.98
CA GLU A 93 4.46 -10.53 5.11
C GLU A 93 5.42 -10.00 6.19
N ASP A 94 6.51 -9.36 5.77
CA ASP A 94 7.51 -8.81 6.69
C ASP A 94 7.04 -7.51 7.32
N LEU A 95 6.27 -6.69 6.59
CA LEU A 95 5.64 -5.48 7.14
C LEU A 95 4.54 -5.79 8.16
N LEU A 96 3.84 -6.92 7.98
CA LEU A 96 2.72 -7.30 8.85
C LEU A 96 3.17 -8.16 10.05
N LYS A 97 4.21 -8.99 9.90
CA LYS A 97 4.74 -9.85 10.97
C LYS A 97 5.91 -9.21 11.74
N GLY A 98 6.58 -8.22 11.17
CA GLY A 98 7.74 -7.55 11.76
C GLY A 98 7.38 -6.54 12.85
N GLU A 99 8.38 -6.13 13.63
CA GLU A 99 8.20 -5.04 14.59
C GLU A 99 7.94 -3.71 13.85
N MET A 100 7.13 -2.84 14.46
CA MET A 100 6.70 -1.58 13.83
C MET A 100 7.89 -0.69 13.45
N GLU A 101 8.94 -0.66 14.28
CA GLU A 101 10.14 0.14 14.07
C GLU A 101 11.01 -0.38 12.92
N GLU A 102 11.13 -1.70 12.78
CA GLU A 102 11.84 -2.35 11.68
C GLU A 102 11.12 -2.08 10.35
N SER A 103 9.79 -2.23 10.34
CA SER A 103 8.94 -1.97 9.17
C SER A 103 9.02 -0.51 8.72
N MET A 104 9.04 0.43 9.66
CA MET A 104 9.19 1.85 9.37
C MET A 104 10.57 2.20 8.81
N SER A 105 11.63 1.61 9.37
CA SER A 105 12.99 1.78 8.85
C SER A 105 13.11 1.35 7.38
N LYS A 106 12.41 0.28 6.99
CA LYS A 106 12.33 -0.16 5.58
C LYS A 106 11.59 0.85 4.70
N VAL A 107 10.46 1.41 5.16
CA VAL A 107 9.71 2.43 4.42
C VAL A 107 10.55 3.69 4.22
N GLN A 108 11.26 4.15 5.25
CA GLN A 108 12.16 5.31 5.18
C GLN A 108 13.33 5.07 4.22
N MET A 109 13.89 3.85 4.22
CA MET A 109 14.91 3.45 3.26
C MET A 109 14.40 3.58 1.82
N VAL A 110 13.18 3.12 1.55
CA VAL A 110 12.56 3.22 0.23
C VAL A 110 12.32 4.66 -0.20
N LEU A 111 11.74 5.47 0.69
CA LEU A 111 11.54 6.89 0.44
C LEU A 111 12.85 7.61 0.13
N SER A 112 13.90 7.33 0.91
CA SER A 112 15.24 7.90 0.72
C SER A 112 15.82 7.55 -0.66
N ILE A 113 15.83 6.27 -1.03
CA ILE A 113 16.42 5.81 -2.30
C ILE A 113 15.66 6.36 -3.50
N LEU A 114 14.32 6.34 -3.47
CA LEU A 114 13.49 6.79 -4.59
C LEU A 114 13.47 8.31 -4.74
N ASN A 115 13.53 9.07 -3.64
CA ASN A 115 13.73 10.52 -3.71
C ASN A 115 15.15 10.86 -4.20
N GLY A 116 16.17 10.13 -3.74
CA GLY A 116 17.54 10.27 -4.23
C GLY A 116 17.66 9.99 -5.74
N PHE A 117 16.88 9.07 -6.29
CA PHE A 117 16.78 8.87 -7.74
C PHE A 117 16.25 10.11 -8.47
N LYS A 118 15.18 10.74 -7.94
CA LYS A 118 14.61 11.96 -8.52
C LYS A 118 15.60 13.13 -8.48
N GLU A 119 16.29 13.30 -7.35
CA GLU A 119 17.36 14.30 -7.21
C GLU A 119 18.47 14.07 -8.22
N THR A 120 18.99 12.84 -8.30
CA THR A 120 20.04 12.48 -9.27
C THR A 120 19.58 12.73 -10.71
N PHE A 121 18.31 12.48 -11.03
CA PHE A 121 17.75 12.76 -12.34
C PHE A 121 17.76 14.25 -12.67
N GLU A 122 17.30 15.10 -11.75
CA GLU A 122 17.28 16.55 -11.99
C GLU A 122 18.71 17.11 -12.09
N ASP A 123 19.64 16.65 -11.24
CA ASP A 123 21.06 17.02 -11.33
C ASP A 123 21.65 16.67 -12.71
N ARG A 124 21.40 15.45 -13.19
CA ARG A 124 21.89 15.01 -14.52
C ARG A 124 21.21 15.76 -15.66
N ARG A 125 19.95 16.18 -15.48
CA ARG A 125 19.21 16.95 -16.45
C ARG A 125 19.76 18.36 -16.58
N GLU A 126 20.07 19.02 -15.46
CA GLU A 126 20.70 20.35 -15.44
C GLU A 126 22.12 20.32 -16.04
N GLU A 127 22.88 19.28 -15.71
CA GLU A 127 24.24 19.07 -16.22
C GLU A 127 24.30 18.39 -17.60
N LEU A 128 23.19 18.18 -18.29
CA LEU A 128 23.16 17.43 -19.55
C LEU A 128 24.08 18.05 -20.63
N HIS A 129 24.24 19.37 -20.62
CA HIS A 129 25.13 20.09 -21.52
C HIS A 129 26.61 19.66 -21.39
N THR A 130 27.04 19.17 -20.23
CA THR A 130 28.43 18.75 -19.96
C THR A 130 28.85 17.51 -20.76
N TYR A 131 27.89 16.74 -21.26
CA TYR A 131 28.13 15.55 -22.09
C TYR A 131 28.41 15.88 -23.56
N TYR A 132 28.11 17.12 -23.99
CA TYR A 132 28.32 17.57 -25.35
C TYR A 132 29.74 18.10 -25.54
N LYS A 133 30.26 17.95 -26.76
CA LYS A 133 31.51 18.62 -27.14
C LYS A 133 31.25 20.14 -27.30
N PRO A 134 32.26 21.01 -27.09
CA PRO A 134 32.10 22.47 -27.17
C PRO A 134 31.46 22.98 -28.48
N ASP A 135 31.66 22.26 -29.58
CA ASP A 135 31.20 22.66 -30.92
C ASP A 135 29.88 21.98 -31.34
N GLN A 136 29.25 21.21 -30.44
CA GLN A 136 28.04 20.45 -30.74
C GLN A 136 26.79 21.17 -30.21
N GLU A 137 25.73 21.23 -31.02
CA GLU A 137 24.43 21.73 -30.56
C GLU A 137 23.87 20.86 -29.43
N VAL A 138 23.60 21.50 -28.28
CA VAL A 138 23.05 20.85 -27.09
C VAL A 138 21.55 20.64 -27.29
N LYS A 139 21.12 19.38 -27.18
CA LYS A 139 19.70 19.03 -27.16
C LYS A 139 19.28 18.75 -25.72
N GLU A 140 18.41 19.58 -25.19
CA GLU A 140 17.94 19.46 -23.82
C GLU A 140 16.77 18.47 -23.68
N TRP A 141 16.56 17.97 -22.47
CA TRP A 141 15.34 17.27 -22.09
C TRP A 141 14.22 18.28 -21.84
N ASN A 142 13.49 18.62 -22.90
CA ASN A 142 12.44 19.64 -22.92
C ASN A 142 11.06 19.14 -22.47
N PHE A 143 10.96 17.94 -21.88
CA PHE A 143 9.71 17.38 -21.35
C PHE A 143 9.53 17.69 -19.86
N HIS A 144 8.29 17.69 -19.36
CA HIS A 144 8.05 17.88 -17.93
C HIS A 144 8.38 16.62 -17.13
N ALA A 145 9.02 16.77 -15.96
CA ALA A 145 9.39 15.65 -15.07
C ALA A 145 8.18 14.78 -14.68
N ARG A 146 6.97 15.37 -14.58
CA ARG A 146 5.71 14.64 -14.36
C ARG A 146 5.47 13.54 -15.39
N MET A 147 5.95 13.69 -16.63
CA MET A 147 5.80 12.66 -17.65
C MET A 147 6.60 11.40 -17.30
N VAL A 148 7.71 11.53 -16.56
CA VAL A 148 8.52 10.41 -16.08
C VAL A 148 7.99 9.90 -14.75
N PHE A 149 7.75 10.81 -13.80
CA PHE A 149 7.56 10.46 -12.40
C PHE A 149 6.12 10.29 -11.94
N ALA A 150 5.09 10.55 -12.75
CA ALA A 150 3.70 10.49 -12.27
C ALA A 150 3.37 9.22 -11.45
N ARG A 151 3.82 8.04 -11.92
CA ARG A 151 3.63 6.77 -11.20
C ARG A 151 4.49 6.67 -9.94
N LEU A 152 5.76 7.08 -10.03
CA LEU A 152 6.68 7.09 -8.89
C LEU A 152 6.23 8.06 -7.79
N ASP A 153 5.77 9.26 -8.16
CA ASP A 153 5.22 10.26 -7.25
C ASP A 153 3.96 9.74 -6.55
N SER A 154 3.08 9.06 -7.29
CA SER A 154 1.92 8.41 -6.68
C SER A 154 2.31 7.27 -5.73
N PHE A 155 3.40 6.57 -6.01
CA PHE A 155 3.93 5.54 -5.11
C PHE A 155 4.56 6.15 -3.85
N LEU A 156 5.43 7.15 -4.00
CA LEU A 156 6.05 7.91 -2.91
C LEU A 156 5.01 8.53 -2.00
N LYS A 157 4.00 9.21 -2.56
CA LYS A 157 2.92 9.82 -1.77
C LYS A 157 2.20 8.79 -0.90
N ARG A 158 1.97 7.57 -1.40
CA ARG A 158 1.37 6.49 -0.61
C ARG A 158 2.26 6.06 0.55
N LEU A 159 3.58 5.98 0.34
CA LEU A 159 4.54 5.64 1.39
C LEU A 159 4.71 6.77 2.42
N GLU A 160 4.75 8.03 1.99
CA GLU A 160 4.80 9.20 2.89
C GLU A 160 3.56 9.28 3.78
N MET A 161 2.37 8.95 3.24
CA MET A 161 1.16 8.83 4.04
C MET A 161 1.29 7.76 5.14
N VAL A 162 2.03 6.66 4.89
CA VAL A 162 2.33 5.65 5.91
C VAL A 162 3.26 6.21 7.00
N GLU A 163 4.30 6.93 6.60
CA GLU A 163 5.25 7.54 7.52
C GLU A 163 4.60 8.59 8.43
N GLN A 164 3.76 9.46 7.86
CA GLN A 164 3.09 10.53 8.60
C GLN A 164 1.98 10.00 9.53
N ALA A 165 1.30 8.91 9.15
CA ALA A 165 0.29 8.26 9.98
C ALA A 165 0.86 7.56 11.23
N GLN A 166 2.18 7.57 11.44
CA GLN A 166 2.84 6.98 12.60
C GLN A 166 3.34 8.01 13.64
N LEU A 167 3.31 9.32 13.36
CA LEU A 167 3.79 10.33 14.32
C LEU A 167 2.80 10.48 15.50
N PRO A 168 3.15 10.07 16.74
CA PRO A 168 2.21 10.01 17.87
C PRO A 168 1.84 11.37 18.49
N VAL A 169 2.15 12.50 17.83
CA VAL A 169 2.02 13.83 18.45
C VAL A 169 0.83 14.61 17.89
N TRP A 170 0.38 14.31 16.67
CA TRP A 170 -0.73 15.02 16.04
C TRP A 170 -2.08 14.34 16.24
N THR A 171 -2.14 13.03 16.51
CA THR A 171 -3.41 12.29 16.69
C THR A 171 -4.15 12.73 17.94
N THR A 172 -3.48 13.00 19.06
CA THR A 172 -4.15 13.49 20.27
C THR A 172 -4.68 14.92 20.09
N VAL A 173 -3.99 15.76 19.30
CA VAL A 173 -4.41 17.13 19.01
C VAL A 173 -5.52 17.16 17.95
N LEU A 174 -5.43 16.35 16.89
CA LEU A 174 -6.43 16.26 15.82
C LEU A 174 -7.67 15.46 16.21
N ILE A 175 -7.62 14.45 17.09
CA ILE A 175 -8.83 13.77 17.57
C ILE A 175 -9.67 14.76 18.39
N VAL A 176 -9.04 15.56 19.25
CA VAL A 176 -9.71 16.63 20.00
C VAL A 176 -10.20 17.76 19.09
N PHE A 177 -9.49 18.06 17.99
CA PHE A 177 -9.91 19.08 17.02
C PHE A 177 -11.00 18.59 16.04
N CYS A 178 -10.95 17.33 15.60
CA CYS A 178 -11.93 16.71 14.70
C CYS A 178 -13.26 16.42 15.40
N GLN A 179 -13.22 15.98 16.67
CA GLN A 179 -14.45 15.83 17.47
C GLN A 179 -15.17 17.19 17.68
N CYS A 180 -14.46 18.32 17.58
CA CYS A 180 -15.04 19.65 17.73
C CYS A 180 -15.62 20.25 16.43
N TYR A 181 -15.26 19.76 15.23
CA TYR A 181 -15.58 20.49 13.98
C TYR A 181 -16.25 19.68 12.85
N ASN A 182 -16.54 18.39 13.00
CA ASN A 182 -17.34 17.63 12.01
C ASN A 182 -16.75 17.60 10.58
N LEU A 183 -15.42 17.57 10.44
CA LEU A 183 -14.74 17.33 9.17
C LEU A 183 -14.22 15.88 9.10
N CYS A 184 -15.06 14.95 8.66
CA CYS A 184 -14.62 13.61 8.27
C CYS A 184 -14.46 13.55 6.75
N ALA A 185 -13.21 13.56 6.28
CA ALA A 185 -12.83 12.94 5.01
C ALA A 185 -11.30 12.76 5.00
N SER A 186 -10.82 11.55 5.27
CA SER A 186 -9.46 11.15 4.90
C SER A 186 -9.53 9.90 4.02
N PRO A 187 -8.89 9.90 2.84
CA PRO A 187 -8.84 8.74 1.96
C PRO A 187 -8.04 7.61 2.65
N LEU A 188 -8.57 6.39 2.55
CA LEU A 188 -7.97 5.16 3.11
C LEU A 188 -6.47 5.07 2.79
N THR A 189 -5.65 4.90 3.83
CA THR A 189 -4.19 4.83 3.75
C THR A 189 -3.71 3.38 3.55
N LEU A 190 -2.46 3.18 3.08
CA LEU A 190 -1.85 1.85 3.05
C LEU A 190 -1.72 1.26 4.46
N LYS A 191 -1.66 2.10 5.51
CA LYS A 191 -1.72 1.67 6.90
C LYS A 191 -3.10 1.16 7.28
N ASP A 192 -4.18 1.78 6.79
CA ASP A 192 -5.53 1.21 6.91
C ASP A 192 -5.63 -0.08 6.10
N LEU A 193 -5.03 -0.15 4.91
CA LEU A 193 -5.06 -1.36 4.08
C LEU A 193 -4.22 -2.52 4.64
N LEU A 194 -3.09 -2.23 5.29
CA LEU A 194 -2.20 -3.17 5.97
C LEU A 194 -2.73 -3.54 7.36
N ALA A 195 -3.30 -2.60 8.13
CA ALA A 195 -4.01 -2.87 9.37
C ALA A 195 -5.29 -3.67 9.10
N ASN A 196 -6.02 -3.36 8.02
CA ASN A 196 -7.11 -4.18 7.51
C ASN A 196 -6.60 -5.54 7.06
N ALA A 197 -5.48 -5.65 6.34
CA ALA A 197 -4.93 -6.95 5.96
C ALA A 197 -4.49 -7.78 7.18
N LEU A 198 -3.98 -7.14 8.25
CA LEU A 198 -3.64 -7.76 9.53
C LEU A 198 -4.89 -8.20 10.30
N ASP A 199 -5.90 -7.36 10.37
CA ASP A 199 -7.17 -7.65 11.04
C ASP A 199 -8.00 -8.68 10.25
N LEU A 200 -7.94 -8.64 8.92
CA LEU A 200 -8.52 -9.63 8.02
C LEU A 200 -7.71 -10.94 8.00
N LYS A 201 -6.44 -10.94 8.42
CA LYS A 201 -5.69 -12.18 8.74
C LYS A 201 -6.08 -12.78 10.08
N LYS A 202 -6.59 -12.01 11.05
CA LYS A 202 -7.18 -12.58 12.27
C LYS A 202 -8.45 -13.38 11.97
N LEU A 203 -9.15 -13.08 10.87
CA LEU A 203 -10.31 -13.85 10.38
C LEU A 203 -9.97 -15.30 10.02
N GLU A 204 -8.73 -15.62 9.64
CA GLU A 204 -8.28 -16.99 9.36
C GLU A 204 -8.39 -17.90 10.61
N LYS A 205 -8.31 -17.31 11.81
CA LYS A 205 -8.39 -18.01 13.10
C LYS A 205 -9.75 -17.87 13.79
N ILE A 206 -10.74 -17.23 13.15
CA ILE A 206 -12.06 -17.01 13.75
C ILE A 206 -12.94 -18.25 13.53
N GLU A 207 -12.97 -19.11 14.54
CA GLU A 207 -13.93 -20.20 14.67
C GLU A 207 -15.10 -19.76 15.56
N PHE A 208 -16.27 -19.58 14.96
CA PHE A 208 -17.49 -19.35 15.73
C PHE A 208 -18.00 -20.67 16.29
N SER A 209 -18.17 -20.75 17.61
CA SER A 209 -18.84 -21.87 18.29
C SER A 209 -20.34 -21.61 18.38
N GLY A 210 -21.18 -22.61 18.04
CA GLY A 210 -22.65 -22.50 18.09
C GLY A 210 -23.37 -23.12 16.89
N PHE A 211 -24.71 -23.13 16.92
CA PHE A 211 -25.55 -23.83 15.93
C PHE A 211 -25.45 -23.28 14.49
N LYS A 212 -25.03 -22.02 14.33
CA LYS A 212 -24.71 -21.38 13.04
C LYS A 212 -23.22 -21.14 12.81
N GLY A 213 -22.37 -21.47 13.80
CA GLY A 213 -20.96 -21.08 13.80
C GLY A 213 -20.19 -21.56 12.57
N LYS A 214 -20.50 -22.78 12.11
CA LYS A 214 -19.88 -23.36 10.91
C LYS A 214 -20.23 -22.61 9.62
N ALA A 215 -21.44 -22.06 9.50
CA ALA A 215 -21.85 -21.27 8.34
C ALA A 215 -21.23 -19.86 8.36
N LEU A 216 -21.14 -19.24 9.54
CA LEU A 216 -20.51 -17.93 9.73
C LEU A 216 -19.00 -17.98 9.54
N SER A 217 -18.32 -19.02 10.05
CA SER A 217 -16.88 -19.21 9.78
C SER A 217 -16.60 -19.45 8.29
N GLN A 218 -17.47 -20.19 7.58
CA GLN A 218 -17.32 -20.35 6.15
C GLN A 218 -17.49 -19.02 5.41
N GLN A 219 -18.48 -18.21 5.79
CA GLN A 219 -18.70 -16.90 5.19
C GLN A 219 -17.52 -15.94 5.41
N VAL A 220 -16.86 -16.03 6.57
CA VAL A 220 -15.65 -15.27 6.90
C VAL A 220 -14.43 -15.73 6.09
N LEU A 221 -14.28 -17.04 5.86
CA LEU A 221 -13.24 -17.60 4.99
C LEU A 221 -13.42 -17.15 3.52
N ASP A 222 -14.66 -17.19 3.01
CA ASP A 222 -14.94 -16.76 1.63
C ASP A 222 -14.62 -15.26 1.45
N MET A 223 -14.93 -14.42 2.46
CA MET A 223 -14.56 -12.99 2.46
C MET A 223 -13.04 -12.79 2.53
N HIS A 224 -12.31 -13.66 3.23
CA HIS A 224 -10.86 -13.63 3.28
C HIS A 224 -10.23 -13.98 1.93
N GLU A 225 -10.71 -15.02 1.24
CA GLU A 225 -10.23 -15.39 -0.10
C GLU A 225 -10.51 -14.30 -1.13
N GLU A 226 -11.71 -13.68 -1.12
CA GLU A 226 -12.03 -12.54 -1.99
C GLU A 226 -11.09 -11.35 -1.77
N PHE A 227 -10.74 -11.07 -0.51
CA PHE A 227 -9.78 -10.02 -0.17
C PHE A 227 -8.37 -10.34 -0.66
N GLN A 228 -7.89 -11.58 -0.48
CA GLN A 228 -6.58 -12.01 -0.97
C GLN A 228 -6.48 -11.88 -2.49
N GLU A 229 -7.52 -12.28 -3.23
CA GLU A 229 -7.53 -12.17 -4.69
C GLU A 229 -7.58 -10.69 -5.13
N ALA A 230 -8.38 -9.84 -4.47
CA ALA A 230 -8.40 -8.41 -4.74
C ALA A 230 -7.06 -7.72 -4.44
N TYR A 231 -6.37 -8.15 -3.38
CA TYR A 231 -5.05 -7.67 -3.01
C TYR A 231 -3.97 -8.11 -4.00
N LYS A 232 -4.02 -9.37 -4.47
CA LYS A 232 -3.14 -9.89 -5.52
C LYS A 232 -3.32 -9.12 -6.82
N VAL A 233 -4.57 -8.86 -7.23
CA VAL A 233 -4.88 -8.02 -8.39
C VAL A 233 -4.37 -6.60 -8.20
N PHE A 234 -4.45 -6.02 -6.99
CA PHE A 234 -3.88 -4.71 -6.68
C PHE A 234 -2.34 -4.68 -6.76
N ALA A 235 -1.67 -5.76 -6.35
CA ALA A 235 -0.22 -5.90 -6.38
C ALA A 235 0.33 -6.14 -7.81
N GLU A 236 -0.44 -6.83 -8.66
CA GLU A 236 -0.04 -7.21 -10.02
C GLU A 236 -0.46 -6.17 -11.10
N GLN A 237 -1.28 -5.16 -10.76
CA GLN A 237 -1.81 -4.23 -11.76
C GLN A 237 -0.78 -3.25 -12.34
N THR A 238 -0.74 -3.23 -13.67
CA THR A 238 0.06 -2.35 -14.53
C THR A 238 -0.69 -1.08 -14.98
N TYR A 239 -1.86 -0.78 -14.40
CA TYR A 239 -2.62 0.44 -14.71
C TYR A 239 -3.06 1.17 -13.43
N ASP A 240 -3.26 2.47 -13.59
CA ASP A 240 -3.53 3.52 -12.59
C ASP A 240 -4.29 3.07 -11.33
N CYS A 241 -3.63 3.12 -10.18
CA CYS A 241 -4.15 2.72 -8.87
C CYS A 241 -5.09 3.77 -8.22
N LEU A 242 -5.53 4.77 -8.97
CA LEU A 242 -6.57 5.74 -8.59
C LEU A 242 -7.97 5.37 -9.07
N ASP A 243 -8.21 4.13 -9.49
CA ASP A 243 -9.59 3.71 -9.74
C ASP A 243 -10.36 3.63 -8.42
N LEU A 244 -11.39 4.48 -8.31
CA LEU A 244 -12.27 4.68 -7.15
C LEU A 244 -12.98 3.38 -6.69
N THR A 245 -12.88 2.32 -7.49
CA THR A 245 -13.42 0.98 -7.26
C THR A 245 -12.80 0.25 -6.07
N ASN A 246 -11.51 0.44 -5.78
CA ASN A 246 -10.85 -0.26 -4.65
C ASN A 246 -11.18 0.35 -3.29
N VAL A 247 -11.38 1.67 -3.23
CA VAL A 247 -11.80 2.38 -2.01
C VAL A 247 -13.22 1.98 -1.62
N GLN A 248 -14.12 1.87 -2.62
CA GLN A 248 -15.49 1.41 -2.43
C GLN A 248 -15.58 -0.05 -1.94
N LYS A 249 -14.68 -0.93 -2.40
CA LYS A 249 -14.65 -2.33 -1.95
C LYS A 249 -14.25 -2.48 -0.49
N VAL A 250 -13.29 -1.69 0.00
CA VAL A 250 -12.90 -1.74 1.42
C VAL A 250 -14.04 -1.25 2.30
N GLU A 251 -14.72 -0.16 1.91
CA GLU A 251 -15.90 0.32 2.64
C GLU A 251 -17.06 -0.70 2.64
N ASP A 252 -17.24 -1.46 1.55
CA ASP A 252 -18.25 -2.53 1.48
C ASP A 252 -17.93 -3.68 2.44
N ILE A 253 -16.67 -4.09 2.54
CA ILE A 253 -16.21 -5.10 3.51
C ILE A 253 -16.46 -4.63 4.95
N ASP A 254 -16.22 -3.35 5.26
CA ASP A 254 -16.45 -2.79 6.59
C ASP A 254 -17.92 -2.86 7.00
N ARG A 255 -18.81 -2.49 6.07
CA ARG A 255 -20.27 -2.56 6.30
C ARG A 255 -20.73 -4.01 6.50
N ARG A 256 -20.17 -4.95 5.74
CA ARG A 256 -20.44 -6.38 5.90
C ARG A 256 -19.95 -6.88 7.27
N LEU A 257 -18.75 -6.50 7.70
CA LEU A 257 -18.22 -6.84 9.03
C LEU A 257 -19.04 -6.24 10.17
N GLY A 258 -19.47 -4.97 10.05
CA GLY A 258 -20.38 -4.33 11.01
C GLY A 258 -21.70 -5.08 11.15
N THR A 259 -22.26 -5.53 10.02
CA THR A 259 -23.49 -6.36 10.01
C THR A 259 -23.28 -7.71 10.70
N VAL A 260 -22.16 -8.40 10.43
CA VAL A 260 -21.82 -9.67 11.08
C VAL A 260 -21.62 -9.48 12.59
N PHE A 261 -20.97 -8.40 13.01
CA PHE A 261 -20.80 -8.07 14.43
C PHE A 261 -22.15 -7.90 15.13
N ILE A 262 -23.05 -7.07 14.56
CA ILE A 262 -24.38 -6.86 15.12
C ILE A 262 -25.14 -8.17 15.24
N GLN A 263 -25.12 -9.01 14.20
CA GLN A 263 -25.83 -10.28 14.19
C GLN A 263 -25.26 -11.28 15.21
N ALA A 264 -23.94 -11.35 15.33
CA ALA A 264 -23.29 -12.18 16.35
C ALA A 264 -23.54 -11.67 17.78
N PHE A 265 -23.63 -10.35 17.97
CA PHE A 265 -23.94 -9.74 19.24
C PHE A 265 -25.39 -10.04 19.66
N ASP A 266 -26.33 -9.98 18.72
CA ASP A 266 -27.75 -10.29 18.97
C ASP A 266 -28.00 -11.78 19.24
N ASP A 267 -27.19 -12.67 18.66
CA ASP A 267 -27.24 -14.12 18.91
C ASP A 267 -26.49 -14.53 20.21
N ALA A 268 -25.79 -13.61 20.89
CA ALA A 268 -25.03 -13.92 22.11
C ALA A 268 -25.95 -14.15 23.32
N SER A 269 -25.87 -15.34 23.92
CA SER A 269 -26.77 -15.77 25.00
C SER A 269 -26.40 -15.24 26.39
N ASP A 270 -25.13 -14.87 26.60
CA ASP A 270 -24.64 -14.38 27.88
C ASP A 270 -23.45 -13.42 27.72
N LEU A 271 -23.08 -12.83 28.85
CA LEU A 271 -22.04 -11.82 28.94
C LEU A 271 -20.66 -12.35 28.55
N GLU A 272 -20.37 -13.62 28.83
CA GLU A 272 -19.09 -14.24 28.50
C GLU A 272 -18.93 -14.44 26.99
N HIS A 273 -19.97 -14.91 26.31
CA HIS A 273 -20.00 -15.01 24.85
C HIS A 273 -19.88 -13.64 24.18
N THR A 274 -20.50 -12.62 24.78
CA THR A 274 -20.41 -11.24 24.27
C THR A 274 -18.99 -10.66 24.43
N PHE A 275 -18.32 -10.91 25.55
CA PHE A 275 -16.92 -10.49 25.73
C PHE A 275 -15.96 -11.20 24.79
N LYS A 276 -16.15 -12.50 24.54
CA LYS A 276 -15.38 -13.24 23.53
C LYS A 276 -15.58 -12.65 22.13
N LEU A 277 -16.80 -12.28 21.78
CA LEU A 277 -17.07 -11.61 20.49
C LEU A 277 -16.36 -10.25 20.39
N LEU A 278 -16.36 -9.46 21.46
CA LEU A 278 -15.63 -8.19 21.52
C LEU A 278 -14.12 -8.39 21.38
N GLU A 279 -13.57 -9.43 22.01
CA GLU A 279 -12.16 -9.79 21.90
C GLU A 279 -11.79 -10.28 20.48
N MET A 280 -12.67 -11.05 19.84
CA MET A 280 -12.49 -11.54 18.46
C MET A 280 -12.45 -10.39 17.45
N PHE A 281 -13.30 -9.38 17.61
CA PHE A 281 -13.31 -8.21 16.72
C PHE A 281 -12.20 -7.22 17.07
N GLY A 282 -11.90 -7.00 18.36
CA GLY A 282 -10.76 -6.19 18.81
C GLY A 282 -10.68 -4.82 18.12
N SER A 283 -9.57 -4.56 17.44
CA SER A 283 -9.30 -3.33 16.69
C SER A 283 -10.26 -3.06 15.53
N LEU A 284 -10.99 -4.06 15.03
CA LEU A 284 -12.03 -3.86 14.02
C LEU A 284 -13.15 -2.96 14.53
N LEU A 285 -13.42 -2.96 15.84
CA LEU A 285 -14.44 -2.09 16.46
C LEU A 285 -13.99 -0.63 16.55
N GLU A 286 -12.70 -0.34 16.34
CA GLU A 286 -12.17 1.03 16.32
C GLU A 286 -12.34 1.69 14.94
N ARG A 287 -12.74 0.91 13.92
CA ARG A 287 -12.90 1.40 12.55
C ARG A 287 -14.19 2.22 12.43
N PRO A 288 -14.19 3.40 11.76
CA PRO A 288 -15.28 4.37 11.87
C PRO A 288 -16.67 3.82 11.52
N VAL A 289 -16.77 3.01 10.46
CA VAL A 289 -18.03 2.42 9.99
C VAL A 289 -18.55 1.37 10.98
N ILE A 290 -17.67 0.47 11.42
CA ILE A 290 -18.00 -0.61 12.35
C ILE A 290 -18.27 -0.05 13.75
N ALA A 291 -17.50 0.96 14.19
CA ALA A 291 -17.67 1.65 15.46
C ALA A 291 -19.03 2.35 15.54
N ALA A 292 -19.46 3.00 14.45
CA ALA A 292 -20.77 3.63 14.37
C ALA A 292 -21.90 2.59 14.52
N ASP A 293 -21.76 1.44 13.88
CA ASP A 293 -22.71 0.33 13.96
C ASP A 293 -22.71 -0.34 15.34
N ALA A 294 -21.53 -0.56 15.92
CA ALA A 294 -21.35 -1.17 17.24
C ALA A 294 -21.77 -0.25 18.40
N ALA A 295 -21.74 1.08 18.21
CA ALA A 295 -22.08 2.06 19.23
C ALA A 295 -23.47 1.83 19.82
N GLY A 296 -24.42 1.37 19.00
CA GLY A 296 -25.79 1.07 19.42
C GLY A 296 -25.92 -0.13 20.37
N LYS A 297 -24.89 -0.99 20.48
CA LYS A 297 -24.91 -2.22 21.28
C LYS A 297 -24.27 -2.07 22.67
N TYR A 298 -23.48 -1.02 22.92
CA TYR A 298 -22.89 -0.78 24.25
C TYR A 298 -23.93 -0.65 25.39
N PRO A 299 -25.10 -0.02 25.20
CA PRO A 299 -26.13 0.00 26.24
C PRO A 299 -26.62 -1.40 26.63
N ASP A 300 -26.73 -2.33 25.66
CA ASP A 300 -27.10 -3.71 25.92
C ASP A 300 -26.00 -4.47 26.66
N LEU A 301 -24.73 -4.24 26.31
CA LEU A 301 -23.59 -4.80 27.05
C LEU A 301 -23.60 -4.35 28.52
N VAL A 302 -23.82 -3.07 28.78
CA VAL A 302 -23.91 -2.51 30.14
C VAL A 302 -25.07 -3.13 30.92
N ARG A 303 -26.21 -3.36 30.25
CA ARG A 303 -27.36 -4.05 30.85
C ARG A 303 -27.03 -5.50 31.21
N MET A 304 -26.37 -6.24 30.32
CA MET A 304 -25.92 -7.62 30.59
C MET A 304 -24.94 -7.67 31.75
N PHE A 305 -23.99 -6.73 31.82
CA PHE A 305 -23.04 -6.61 32.93
C PHE A 305 -23.75 -6.31 34.25
N SER A 306 -24.72 -5.40 34.24
CA SER A 306 -25.51 -5.02 35.42
C SER A 306 -26.36 -6.19 35.93
N SER A 307 -26.91 -7.00 35.02
CA SER A 307 -27.64 -8.23 35.36
C SER A 307 -26.71 -9.24 36.03
N ALA A 308 -25.54 -9.52 35.43
CA ALA A 308 -24.57 -10.45 35.98
C ALA A 308 -24.07 -10.03 37.39
N LEU A 309 -23.86 -8.73 37.61
CA LEU A 309 -23.53 -8.20 38.94
C LEU A 309 -24.67 -8.38 39.94
N SER A 310 -25.92 -8.24 39.50
CA SER A 310 -27.10 -8.44 40.34
C SER A 310 -27.24 -9.91 40.76
N ASP A 311 -26.96 -10.84 39.84
CA ASP A 311 -26.96 -12.28 40.13
C ASP A 311 -25.84 -12.65 41.12
N ALA A 312 -24.63 -12.13 40.91
CA ALA A 312 -23.51 -12.32 41.84
C ALA A 312 -23.81 -11.76 43.23
N ARG A 313 -24.44 -10.58 43.31
CA ARG A 313 -24.88 -9.97 44.58
C ARG A 313 -25.91 -10.85 45.28
N LEU A 314 -26.87 -11.42 44.55
CA LEU A 314 -27.89 -12.29 45.12
C LEU A 314 -27.28 -13.57 45.71
N ILE A 315 -26.32 -14.18 45.00
CA ILE A 315 -25.58 -15.35 45.48
C ILE A 315 -24.83 -15.00 46.76
N TYR A 316 -24.08 -13.89 46.77
CA TYR A 316 -23.34 -13.43 47.94
C TYR A 316 -24.26 -13.19 49.15
N SER A 317 -25.37 -12.45 48.95
CA SER A 317 -26.32 -12.18 50.03
C SER A 317 -26.93 -13.45 50.62
N ARG A 318 -27.23 -14.46 49.79
CA ARG A 318 -27.72 -15.77 50.27
C ARG A 318 -26.69 -16.49 51.14
N HIS A 319 -25.41 -16.47 50.75
CA HIS A 319 -24.34 -17.08 51.55
C HIS A 319 -24.14 -16.36 52.89
N VAL A 320 -24.13 -15.03 52.88
CA VAL A 320 -24.01 -14.23 54.12
C VAL A 320 -25.20 -14.48 55.06
N GLN A 321 -26.42 -14.60 54.54
CA GLN A 321 -27.59 -14.93 55.35
C GLN A 321 -27.52 -16.34 55.93
N ALA A 322 -27.06 -17.32 55.14
CA ALA A 322 -26.89 -18.70 55.61
C ALA A 322 -25.81 -18.81 56.71
N GLU A 323 -24.72 -18.05 56.64
CA GLU A 323 -23.70 -17.99 57.70
C GLU A 323 -24.24 -17.35 58.99
N LEU A 324 -25.04 -16.29 58.88
CA LEU A 324 -25.69 -15.65 60.03
C LEU A 324 -26.75 -16.54 60.71
N GLU A 325 -27.40 -17.42 59.95
CA GLU A 325 -28.37 -18.39 60.48
C GLU A 325 -27.72 -19.64 61.10
N LEU A 326 -26.46 -19.94 60.74
CA LEU A 326 -25.71 -21.11 61.24
C LEU A 326 -24.82 -20.84 62.45
N GLY A 327 -24.61 -19.58 62.84
CA GLY A 327 -24.03 -19.20 64.13
C GLY A 327 -22.67 -19.82 64.47
N GLU A 328 -21.60 -19.27 63.88
CA GLU A 328 -20.26 -19.26 64.50
C GLU A 328 -19.86 -17.86 64.94
#